data_AF-A0A7K6ARU6-F1
#
_entry.id   AF-A0A7K6ARU6-F1
#
_cell.length_a   1.000
_cell.length_b   1.000
_cell.length_c   1.000
_cell.angle_alpha   90.00
_cell.angle_beta   90.00
_cell.angle_gamma   90.00
#
_symmetry.space_group_name_H-M   'P 1'
#
loop_
_entity.id
_entity.type
_entity.pdbx_description
1 polymer ?
#
loop_
_entity_poly.entity_id
_entity_poly.type
_entity_poly.pdbx_seq_one_letter_code
_entity_poly.pdbx_strand_id
1 'polypeptide(L)' 'KIRMEPHETVRALKEKIEAEKGSDAFPVAGQKLIYAGKILSDDVPIREYRIDEKNFVVVMVTK' A
#
# COMPACT_ATOMS: atom_id res chain seq x y z
N LYS A 1 -9.40 -6.42 -6.73
CA LYS A 1 -9.81 -5.14 -6.07
C LYS A 1 -9.46 -5.36 -4.61
N ILE A 2 -8.36 -4.77 -4.15
CA ILE A 2 -7.75 -5.14 -2.86
C ILE A 2 -8.62 -4.58 -1.74
N ARG A 3 -9.07 -5.46 -0.82
CA ARG A 3 -9.81 -5.06 0.38
C ARG A 3 -8.84 -4.91 1.53
N MET A 4 -8.91 -3.78 2.21
CA MET A 4 -8.09 -3.49 3.37
C MET A 4 -8.88 -2.85 4.46
N GLU A 5 -8.50 -3.18 5.67
CA GLU A 5 -9.05 -2.59 6.86
C GLU A 5 -8.20 -1.41 7.34
N PRO A 6 -8.80 -0.37 7.91
CA PRO A 6 -8.08 0.83 8.36
C PRO A 6 -7.05 0.52 9.47
N HIS A 7 -7.24 -0.57 10.22
CA HIS A 7 -6.30 -0.99 11.26
C HIS A 7 -5.10 -1.78 10.72
N GLU A 8 -5.12 -2.20 9.46
CA GLU A 8 -3.97 -2.85 8.84
C GLU A 8 -2.84 -1.85 8.61
N THR A 9 -1.61 -2.34 8.67
CA THR A 9 -0.42 -1.54 8.38
C THR A 9 -0.20 -1.41 6.88
N VAL A 10 0.58 -0.40 6.50
CA VAL A 10 1.02 -0.21 5.12
C VAL A 10 1.77 -1.45 4.61
N ARG A 11 2.51 -2.16 5.49
CA ARG A 11 3.12 -3.44 5.14
C ARG A 11 2.09 -4.49 4.69
N ALA A 12 1.01 -4.67 5.44
CA ALA A 12 -0.05 -5.60 5.08
C ALA A 12 -0.69 -5.24 3.72
N LEU A 13 -0.75 -3.95 3.37
CA LEU A 13 -1.21 -3.51 2.04
C LEU A 13 -0.28 -4.01 0.95
N LYS A 14 1.03 -3.86 1.15
CA LYS A 14 2.03 -4.34 0.18
C LYS A 14 1.93 -5.84 -0.03
N GLU A 15 1.82 -6.60 1.06
CA GLU A 15 1.69 -8.06 1.02
C GLU A 15 0.42 -8.48 0.26
N LYS A 16 -0.72 -7.79 0.46
CA LYS A 16 -1.94 -8.03 -0.32
C LYS A 16 -1.80 -7.64 -1.78
N ILE A 17 -1.12 -6.53 -2.08
CA ILE A 17 -0.85 -6.12 -3.47
C ILE A 17 0.00 -7.18 -4.17
N GLU A 18 1.05 -7.67 -3.52
CA GLU A 18 1.91 -8.74 -4.06
C GLU A 18 1.10 -10.01 -4.31
N ALA A 19 0.25 -10.42 -3.35
CA ALA A 19 -0.59 -11.60 -3.48
C ALA A 19 -1.62 -11.49 -4.61
N GLU A 20 -2.23 -10.31 -4.84
CA GLU A 20 -3.20 -10.11 -5.94
C GLU A 20 -2.54 -9.86 -7.30
N LYS A 21 -1.40 -9.15 -7.35
CA LYS A 21 -0.77 -8.70 -8.60
C LYS A 21 0.40 -9.58 -9.06
N GLY A 22 0.96 -10.38 -8.16
CA GLY A 22 2.14 -11.20 -8.39
C GLY A 22 3.43 -10.48 -8.02
N SER A 23 4.35 -11.25 -7.42
CA SER A 23 5.65 -10.78 -6.96
C SER A 23 6.56 -10.27 -8.08
N ASP A 24 6.38 -10.75 -9.31
CA ASP A 24 7.12 -10.28 -10.49
C ASP A 24 6.78 -8.83 -10.88
N ALA A 25 5.55 -8.39 -10.59
CA ALA A 25 5.07 -7.07 -10.95
C ALA A 25 5.11 -6.09 -9.78
N PHE A 26 4.80 -6.57 -8.57
CA PHE A 26 4.72 -5.74 -7.36
C PHE A 26 5.36 -6.47 -6.17
N PRO A 27 6.70 -6.61 -6.13
CA PRO A 27 7.38 -7.20 -4.98
C PRO A 27 7.28 -6.28 -3.76
N VAL A 28 6.91 -6.80 -2.59
CA VAL A 28 6.73 -6.02 -1.34
C VAL A 28 7.94 -5.12 -1.04
N ALA A 29 9.16 -5.65 -1.22
CA ALA A 29 10.40 -4.93 -0.96
C ALA A 29 10.62 -3.73 -1.91
N GLY A 30 10.10 -3.80 -3.14
CA GLY A 30 10.22 -2.74 -4.15
C GLY A 30 9.02 -1.79 -4.20
N GLN A 31 7.94 -2.10 -3.48
CA GLN A 31 6.72 -1.30 -3.44
C GLN A 31 6.88 -0.05 -2.56
N LYS A 32 6.54 1.11 -3.12
CA LYS A 32 6.38 2.39 -2.42
C LYS A 32 4.95 2.89 -2.57
N LEU A 33 4.24 2.95 -1.45
CA LEU A 33 2.90 3.51 -1.37
C LEU A 33 3.00 5.02 -1.19
N ILE A 34 2.28 5.77 -2.01
CA ILE A 34 2.27 7.22 -2.03
C ILE A 34 0.83 7.69 -1.96
N TYR A 35 0.50 8.47 -0.93
CA TYR A 35 -0.81 9.06 -0.72
C TYR A 35 -0.67 10.55 -0.43
N ALA A 36 -1.45 11.39 -1.13
CA ALA A 36 -1.41 12.85 -0.99
C ALA A 36 0.02 13.43 -1.06
N GLY A 37 0.89 12.87 -1.91
CA GLY A 37 2.29 13.28 -2.06
C GLY A 37 3.22 12.83 -0.93
N LYS A 38 2.76 12.01 0.01
CA LYS A 38 3.58 11.43 1.09
C LYS A 38 3.82 9.95 0.85
N ILE A 39 5.06 9.51 1.06
CA ILE A 39 5.39 8.09 1.09
C ILE A 39 4.89 7.51 2.41
N LEU A 40 4.16 6.41 2.32
CA LEU A 40 3.65 5.69 3.47
C LEU A 40 4.75 4.80 4.08
N SER A 41 4.79 4.72 5.41
CA SER A 41 5.73 3.92 6.17
C SER A 41 5.10 2.60 6.59
N ASP A 42 5.86 1.53 6.45
CA ASP A 42 5.39 0.14 6.62
C ASP A 42 4.92 -0.18 8.04
N ASP A 43 5.51 0.48 9.02
CA ASP A 43 5.18 0.35 10.45
C ASP A 43 3.93 1.15 10.86
N VAL A 44 3.40 1.99 9.97
CA VAL A 44 2.29 2.89 10.28
C VAL A 44 0.96 2.27 9.79
N PRO A 45 -0.09 2.27 10.62
CA PRO A 45 -1.44 1.89 10.20
C PRO A 45 -1.99 2.79 9.10
N ILE A 46 -2.76 2.22 8.17
CA ILE A 46 -3.38 2.98 7.07
C ILE A 46 -4.31 4.09 7.61
N ARG A 47 -4.99 3.85 8.74
CA ARG A 47 -5.85 4.82 9.42
C ARG A 47 -5.12 6.11 9.80
N GLU A 48 -3.84 6.05 10.16
CA GLU A 48 -3.07 7.23 10.55
C GLU A 48 -2.93 8.22 9.39
N TYR A 49 -2.91 7.71 8.16
CA TYR A 49 -2.86 8.51 6.95
C TYR A 49 -4.23 9.08 6.54
N ARG A 50 -5.31 8.72 7.26
CA ARG A 50 -6.69 9.13 6.96
C ARG A 50 -7.02 8.95 5.47
N ILE A 51 -6.67 7.78 4.94
CA ILE A 51 -6.95 7.43 3.55
C ILE A 51 -8.47 7.29 3.41
N ASP A 52 -9.05 8.12 2.55
CA ASP A 52 -10.48 8.10 2.26
C ASP A 52 -10.77 7.05 1.17
N GLU A 53 -11.84 6.28 1.31
CA GLU A 53 -12.24 5.28 0.30
C GLU A 53 -12.54 5.89 -1.08
N LYS A 54 -12.84 7.20 -1.12
CA LYS A 54 -13.05 7.94 -2.38
C LYS A 54 -11.75 8.34 -3.06
N ASN A 55 -10.62 8.26 -2.36
CA ASN A 55 -9.30 8.57 -2.91
C ASN A 55 -8.57 7.29 -3.32
N PHE A 56 -7.41 7.48 -3.95
CA PHE A 56 -6.55 6.40 -4.40
C PHE A 56 -5.15 6.54 -3.81
N VAL A 57 -4.50 5.41 -3.58
CA VAL A 57 -3.08 5.34 -3.22
C VAL A 57 -2.30 4.96 -4.46
N VAL A 58 -1.23 5.69 -4.74
CA VAL A 58 -0.33 5.39 -5.85
C VAL A 58 0.70 4.38 -5.35
N VAL A 59 0.83 3.26 -6.05
CA VAL A 59 1.88 2.26 -5.79
C VAL A 59 2.95 2.42 -6.86
N MET A 60 4.15 2.84 -6.44
CA MET A 60 5.33 2.78 -7.27
C MET A 60 6.08 1.47 -7.01
N VAL A 61 6.58 0.85 -8.08
CA VAL A 61 7.48 -0.30 -7.99
C VAL A 61 8.77 0.06 -8.68
N THR A 62 9.87 0.00 -7.94
CA THR A 62 11.21 0.02 -8.53
C THR A 62 11.61 -1.40 -8.90
N LYS A 63 11.91 -1.61 -10.19
CA LYS A 63 12.49 -2.86 -10.71
C LYS A 63 13.94 -3.00 -10.29
#